data_AF-A0A0U1M123-F1
#
_entry.id   AF-A0A0U1M123-F1
#
_cell.length_a   1.000
_cell.length_b   1.000
_cell.length_c   1.000
_cell.angle_alpha   90.00
_cell.angle_beta   90.00
_cell.angle_gamma   90.00
#
_symmetry.space_group_name_H-M   'P 1'
#
loop_
_entity.id
_entity.type
_entity.pdbx_description
1 polymer ?
#
loop_
_entity_poly.entity_id
_entity_poly.type
_entity_poly.pdbx_seq_one_letter_code
_entity_poly.pdbx_strand_id
1 'polypeptide(L)'
;MKLHTSLRSASLLSLVLQAATATAHSSTGHPDNIPDSYYHDEHSAEGLPYNLCDSCSCGEDWWAQGSCALFPDYYSSPNPVPSDVYPVVVPSSLMKKFGPENSTNPLCGHVMHLTGQNNVTVKAAITDTDTSGGFIMCYDLWELFGYDLNSPTYMDLSWKLIPNDTIGGND
;
A
#
# COMPACT_ATOMS: atom_id res chain seq x y z
N MET A 1 68.19 -47.56 -29.05
CA MET A 1 67.08 -48.52 -29.24
C MET A 1 66.38 -48.65 -27.90
N LYS A 2 65.11 -48.20 -27.78
CA LYS A 2 64.20 -48.34 -26.61
C LYS A 2 64.65 -47.63 -25.31
N LEU A 3 63.81 -47.07 -24.45
CA LEU A 3 62.44 -46.55 -24.45
C LEU A 3 62.33 -45.75 -23.12
N HIS A 4 61.64 -44.61 -23.12
CA HIS A 4 60.87 -43.94 -22.05
C HIS A 4 61.02 -44.45 -20.59
N THR A 5 61.00 -43.59 -19.56
CA THR A 5 59.74 -43.09 -18.99
C THR A 5 59.94 -41.90 -18.04
N SER A 6 59.15 -40.86 -18.34
CA SER A 6 58.83 -39.66 -17.56
C SER A 6 57.97 -40.00 -16.34
N LEU A 7 58.05 -39.22 -15.25
CA LEU A 7 56.82 -38.71 -14.63
C LEU A 7 57.13 -37.45 -13.81
N ARG A 8 56.49 -36.34 -14.21
CA ARG A 8 56.48 -35.05 -13.53
C ARG A 8 55.49 -35.11 -12.36
N SER A 9 55.90 -34.71 -11.16
CA SER A 9 54.96 -34.36 -10.08
C SER A 9 54.48 -32.94 -10.30
N ALA A 10 53.19 -32.78 -10.66
CA ALA A 10 52.50 -31.51 -10.67
C ALA A 10 51.83 -31.30 -9.32
N SER A 11 52.18 -30.21 -8.65
CA SER A 11 51.62 -29.79 -7.38
C SER A 11 50.56 -28.72 -7.61
N LEU A 12 49.53 -28.76 -6.76
CA LEU A 12 48.65 -27.67 -6.34
C LEU A 12 47.59 -27.14 -7.33
N LEU A 13 46.33 -27.41 -7.00
CA LEU A 13 45.25 -26.42 -6.96
C LEU A 13 44.07 -27.02 -6.18
N SER A 14 44.04 -26.78 -4.87
CA SER A 14 42.83 -26.99 -4.06
C SER A 14 41.87 -25.85 -4.34
N LEU A 15 40.81 -26.13 -5.10
CA LEU A 15 39.70 -25.22 -5.30
C LEU A 15 38.87 -25.20 -4.00
N VAL A 16 39.00 -24.14 -3.22
CA VAL A 16 38.13 -23.89 -2.07
C VAL A 16 36.78 -23.42 -2.62
N LEU A 17 35.80 -24.33 -2.65
CA LEU A 17 34.42 -23.98 -2.96
C LEU A 17 33.82 -23.30 -1.73
N GLN A 18 33.85 -21.96 -1.70
CA GLN A 18 33.05 -21.20 -0.74
C GLN A 18 31.59 -21.30 -1.16
N ALA A 19 30.86 -22.21 -0.52
CA ALA A 19 29.41 -22.18 -0.53
C ALA A 19 28.97 -20.91 0.20
N ALA A 20 28.61 -19.87 -0.55
CA ALA A 20 27.84 -18.78 -0.01
C ALA A 20 26.47 -19.35 0.38
N THR A 21 26.27 -19.62 1.66
CA THR A 21 24.93 -19.79 2.21
C THR A 21 24.25 -18.43 2.08
N ALA A 22 23.48 -18.24 1.01
CA ALA A 22 22.46 -17.22 0.98
C ALA A 22 21.49 -17.57 2.11
N THR A 23 21.64 -16.90 3.26
CA THR A 23 20.59 -16.81 4.24
C THR A 23 19.43 -16.11 3.56
N ALA A 24 18.49 -16.90 3.03
CA ALA A 24 17.16 -16.42 2.73
C ALA A 24 16.65 -15.81 4.04
N HIS A 25 16.64 -14.47 4.09
CA HIS A 25 15.92 -13.76 5.13
C HIS A 25 14.46 -14.12 4.89
N SER A 26 13.97 -15.08 5.67
CA SER A 26 12.56 -15.39 5.73
C SER A 26 11.91 -14.14 6.32
N SER A 27 11.35 -13.30 5.44
CA SER A 27 10.51 -12.18 5.85
C SER A 27 9.28 -12.76 6.50
N THR A 28 9.32 -12.88 7.81
CA THR A 28 8.14 -13.17 8.62
C THR A 28 7.16 -12.02 8.45
N GLY A 29 6.15 -12.20 7.58
CA GLY A 29 4.89 -11.44 7.55
C GLY A 29 4.97 -10.02 6.97
N HIS A 30 5.24 -9.87 5.68
CA HIS A 30 4.85 -8.65 4.95
C HIS A 30 3.83 -9.07 3.88
N PRO A 31 2.62 -8.49 3.85
CA PRO A 31 1.67 -8.75 2.76
C PRO A 31 2.33 -8.38 1.42
N ASP A 32 2.26 -9.32 0.49
CA ASP A 32 3.25 -9.53 -0.55
C ASP A 32 3.42 -8.38 -1.56
N ASN A 33 4.69 -8.06 -1.89
CA ASN A 33 5.17 -7.24 -3.02
C ASN A 33 5.00 -5.70 -3.00
N ILE A 34 4.71 -5.07 -1.86
CA ILE A 34 4.79 -3.60 -1.77
C ILE A 34 6.23 -3.19 -1.40
N PRO A 35 6.95 -2.37 -2.21
CA PRO A 35 8.30 -1.92 -1.88
C PRO A 35 8.34 -1.12 -0.57
N ASP A 36 9.39 -1.33 0.24
CA ASP A 36 9.64 -0.63 1.51
C ASP A 36 9.52 0.90 1.43
N SER A 37 9.83 1.49 0.26
CA SER A 37 9.70 2.93 0.02
C SER A 37 8.26 3.44 0.23
N TYR A 38 7.24 2.61 0.04
CA TYR A 38 5.85 3.01 0.29
C TYR A 38 5.51 3.12 1.77
N TYR A 39 6.33 2.56 2.66
CA TYR A 39 6.17 2.65 4.11
C TYR A 39 7.06 3.71 4.75
N HIS A 40 8.19 4.04 4.11
CA HIS A 40 9.20 4.94 4.67
C HIS A 40 9.27 6.31 4.01
N ASP A 41 8.99 6.40 2.71
CA ASP A 41 9.05 7.65 1.97
C ASP A 41 7.67 8.30 1.91
N GLU A 42 7.62 9.63 1.95
CA GLU A 42 6.39 10.35 1.64
C GLU A 42 6.21 10.47 0.13
N HIS A 43 5.02 10.10 -0.34
CA HIS A 43 4.61 10.16 -1.73
C HIS A 43 3.63 11.30 -1.91
N SER A 44 3.78 12.08 -2.99
CA SER A 44 2.84 13.15 -3.31
C SER A 44 1.62 12.61 -4.06
N ALA A 45 0.45 13.20 -3.82
CA ALA A 45 -0.77 12.93 -4.54
C ALA A 45 -1.64 14.18 -4.66
N GLU A 46 -2.57 14.17 -5.60
CA GLU A 46 -3.68 15.13 -5.64
C GLU A 46 -4.89 14.53 -4.92
N GLY A 47 -5.50 15.30 -4.03
CA GLY A 47 -6.75 14.97 -3.34
C GLY A 47 -7.94 15.68 -3.98
N LEU A 48 -9.07 14.98 -4.08
CA LEU A 48 -10.32 15.47 -4.66
C LEU A 48 -11.49 15.16 -3.69
N PRO A 49 -12.46 16.07 -3.53
CA PRO A 49 -13.66 15.77 -2.76
C PRO A 49 -14.60 14.86 -3.57
N TYR A 50 -15.13 13.83 -2.94
CA TYR A 50 -16.24 13.06 -3.47
C TYR A 50 -17.50 13.91 -3.39
N ASN A 51 -17.97 14.41 -4.54
CA ASN A 51 -19.22 15.15 -4.70
C ASN A 51 -19.47 16.12 -3.53
N LEU A 52 -19.00 17.37 -3.61
CA LEU A 52 -19.15 18.44 -2.60
C LEU A 52 -20.58 18.53 -2.00
N CYS A 53 -20.88 17.67 -1.03
CA CYS A 53 -22.20 17.47 -0.48
C CYS A 53 -22.09 17.01 0.98
N ASP A 54 -22.70 17.79 1.87
CA ASP A 54 -22.60 17.62 3.33
C ASP A 54 -23.25 16.33 3.84
N SER A 55 -24.06 15.65 3.01
CA SER A 55 -24.83 14.46 3.39
C SER A 55 -24.49 13.22 2.55
N CYS A 56 -23.34 13.19 1.88
CA CYS A 56 -22.96 12.08 1.00
C CYS A 56 -22.56 10.85 1.84
N SER A 57 -23.23 9.71 1.61
CA SER A 57 -22.98 8.40 2.24
C SER A 57 -21.69 7.71 1.78
N CYS A 58 -20.73 8.46 1.26
CA CYS A 58 -19.54 7.91 0.60
C CYS A 58 -18.74 6.95 1.49
N GLY A 59 -18.74 7.18 2.80
CA GLY A 59 -18.13 6.25 3.74
C GLY A 59 -18.79 4.87 3.67
N GLU A 60 -20.11 4.82 3.84
CA GLU A 60 -20.87 3.56 3.75
C GLU A 60 -20.70 2.90 2.38
N ASP A 61 -20.73 3.68 1.30
CA ASP A 61 -20.62 3.16 -0.06
C ASP A 61 -19.23 2.57 -0.35
N TRP A 62 -18.15 3.23 0.06
CA TRP A 62 -16.80 2.71 -0.20
C TRP A 62 -16.43 1.53 0.71
N TRP A 63 -16.88 1.54 1.96
CA TRP A 63 -16.71 0.39 2.84
C TRP A 63 -17.52 -0.83 2.38
N ALA A 64 -18.74 -0.64 1.88
CA ALA A 64 -19.62 -1.74 1.49
C ALA A 64 -19.44 -2.22 0.05
N GLN A 65 -19.17 -1.31 -0.88
CA GLN A 65 -19.27 -1.54 -2.32
C GLN A 65 -18.00 -1.17 -3.10
N GLY A 66 -16.96 -0.68 -2.42
CA GLY A 66 -15.68 -0.38 -3.06
C GLY A 66 -15.06 -1.62 -3.71
N SER A 67 -14.23 -1.41 -4.74
CA SER A 67 -13.54 -2.47 -5.49
C SER A 67 -12.68 -3.39 -4.61
N CYS A 68 -12.26 -2.93 -3.42
CA CYS A 68 -11.54 -3.77 -2.46
C CYS A 68 -12.42 -4.77 -1.71
N ALA A 69 -13.74 -4.64 -1.78
CA ALA A 69 -14.71 -5.54 -1.15
C ALA A 69 -14.42 -5.82 0.34
N LEU A 70 -14.15 -4.77 1.12
CA LEU A 70 -13.84 -4.86 2.56
C LEU A 70 -15.06 -5.18 3.44
N PHE A 71 -16.18 -5.54 2.85
CA PHE A 71 -17.37 -6.04 3.53
C PHE A 71 -17.28 -7.58 3.66
N PRO A 72 -17.60 -8.18 4.83
CA PRO A 72 -18.30 -7.63 5.99
C PRO A 72 -17.40 -7.04 7.07
N ASP A 73 -16.09 -6.93 6.86
CA ASP A 73 -15.14 -6.58 7.92
C ASP A 73 -15.42 -5.20 8.53
N TYR A 74 -16.01 -4.29 7.76
CA TYR A 74 -16.50 -3.01 8.25
C TYR A 74 -17.69 -3.09 9.23
N TYR A 75 -18.68 -3.97 8.99
CA TYR A 75 -19.94 -3.99 9.77
C TYR A 75 -20.07 -5.16 10.75
N SER A 76 -19.31 -6.24 10.58
CA SER A 76 -19.53 -7.50 11.31
C SER A 76 -18.26 -8.21 11.75
N SER A 77 -17.09 -7.60 11.61
CA SER A 77 -15.84 -8.13 12.18
C SER A 77 -15.82 -7.97 13.71
N PRO A 78 -15.22 -8.91 14.46
CA PRO A 78 -14.85 -8.70 15.87
C PRO A 78 -13.87 -7.53 16.06
N ASN A 79 -13.20 -7.10 14.99
CA ASN A 79 -12.34 -5.92 14.91
C ASN A 79 -12.98 -4.90 13.96
N PRO A 80 -13.96 -4.11 14.43
CA PRO A 80 -14.56 -3.06 13.60
C PRO A 80 -13.50 -2.04 13.18
N VAL A 81 -13.70 -1.41 12.03
CA VAL A 81 -12.81 -0.33 11.57
C VAL A 81 -12.72 0.74 12.67
N PRO A 82 -11.50 1.13 13.09
CA PRO A 82 -11.33 2.19 14.08
C PRO A 82 -12.01 3.48 13.63
N SER A 83 -12.65 4.20 14.56
CA SER A 83 -13.38 5.44 14.24
C SER A 83 -12.51 6.58 13.73
N ASP A 84 -11.18 6.45 13.81
CA ASP A 84 -10.18 7.39 13.33
C ASP A 84 -9.57 6.99 11.97
N VAL A 85 -10.11 5.97 11.30
CA VAL A 85 -9.69 5.53 9.96
C VAL A 85 -10.74 5.89 8.93
N TYR A 86 -10.37 6.79 8.01
CA TYR A 86 -11.25 7.27 6.95
C TYR A 86 -11.12 6.40 5.68
N PRO A 87 -12.21 6.08 4.98
CA PRO A 87 -12.10 5.43 3.69
C PRO A 87 -11.57 6.42 2.64
N VAL A 88 -10.66 5.96 1.80
CA VAL A 88 -10.19 6.72 0.64
C VAL A 88 -10.22 5.87 -0.61
N VAL A 89 -10.52 6.52 -1.73
CA VAL A 89 -10.43 5.95 -3.08
C VAL A 89 -9.11 6.39 -3.68
N VAL A 90 -8.34 5.46 -4.22
CA VAL A 90 -7.03 5.75 -4.80
C VAL A 90 -7.08 5.73 -6.33
N PRO A 91 -6.17 6.43 -7.01
CA PRO A 91 -6.17 6.43 -8.47
C PRO A 91 -5.80 5.05 -9.03
N SER A 92 -6.45 4.71 -10.14
CA SER A 92 -6.22 3.53 -10.97
C SER A 92 -4.74 3.29 -11.30
N SER A 93 -4.01 4.38 -11.54
CA SER A 93 -2.58 4.37 -11.83
C SER A 93 -1.73 3.87 -10.65
N LEU A 94 -2.20 4.02 -9.40
CA LEU A 94 -1.55 3.47 -8.22
C LEU A 94 -1.88 1.98 -8.08
N MET A 95 -3.17 1.61 -8.12
CA MET A 95 -3.61 0.22 -7.94
C MET A 95 -2.99 -0.72 -8.98
N LYS A 96 -2.94 -0.31 -10.25
CA LYS A 96 -2.35 -1.08 -11.34
C LYS A 96 -0.86 -1.40 -11.17
N LYS A 97 -0.13 -0.67 -10.32
CA LYS A 97 1.29 -0.99 -10.03
C LYS A 97 1.44 -2.28 -9.24
N PHE A 98 0.42 -2.66 -8.48
CA PHE A 98 0.50 -3.76 -7.52
C PHE A 98 -0.41 -4.94 -7.86
N GLY A 99 -1.37 -4.76 -8.76
CA GLY A 99 -2.26 -5.84 -9.15
C GLY A 99 -3.50 -5.38 -9.90
N PRO A 100 -4.49 -6.28 -10.07
CA PRO A 100 -5.79 -5.92 -10.62
C PRO A 100 -6.53 -4.95 -9.69
N GLU A 101 -7.43 -4.15 -10.23
CA GLU A 101 -8.21 -3.13 -9.51
C GLU A 101 -9.47 -3.75 -8.86
N ASN A 102 -9.25 -4.74 -7.99
CA ASN A 102 -10.29 -5.46 -7.29
C ASN A 102 -9.77 -5.96 -5.92
N SER A 103 -10.58 -6.73 -5.21
CA SER A 103 -10.29 -7.23 -3.86
C SER A 103 -9.04 -8.11 -3.72
N THR A 104 -8.40 -8.51 -4.82
CA THR A 104 -7.11 -9.24 -4.75
C THR A 104 -5.91 -8.31 -4.88
N ASN A 105 -6.09 -7.00 -4.97
CA ASN A 105 -4.98 -6.05 -4.97
C ASN A 105 -4.32 -6.02 -3.59
N PRO A 106 -2.99 -6.13 -3.48
CA PRO A 106 -2.33 -6.11 -2.18
C PRO A 106 -2.41 -4.74 -1.50
N LEU A 107 -2.82 -3.66 -2.17
CA LEU A 107 -3.10 -2.38 -1.51
C LEU A 107 -4.46 -2.34 -0.81
N CYS A 108 -5.39 -3.25 -1.15
CA CYS A 108 -6.72 -3.22 -0.58
C CYS A 108 -6.70 -3.41 0.94
N GLY A 109 -7.39 -2.52 1.64
CA GLY A 109 -7.46 -2.53 3.11
C GLY A 109 -6.23 -1.95 3.80
N HIS A 110 -5.12 -1.66 3.11
CA HIS A 110 -3.98 -1.02 3.75
C HIS A 110 -4.33 0.36 4.28
N VAL A 111 -3.84 0.65 5.48
CA VAL A 111 -3.95 1.95 6.12
C VAL A 111 -2.71 2.78 5.79
N MET A 112 -2.92 4.06 5.51
CA MET A 112 -1.88 5.04 5.25
C MET A 112 -1.99 6.22 6.21
N HIS A 113 -0.85 6.86 6.46
CA HIS A 113 -0.86 8.26 6.86
C HIS A 113 -1.18 9.08 5.63
N LEU A 114 -2.26 9.87 5.70
CA LEU A 114 -2.65 10.84 4.68
C LEU A 114 -2.53 12.23 5.29
N THR A 115 -1.64 13.05 4.74
CA THR A 115 -1.37 14.41 5.21
C THR A 115 -1.87 15.41 4.20
N GLY A 116 -2.78 16.27 4.62
CA GLY A 116 -3.32 17.36 3.81
C GLY A 116 -2.80 18.72 4.26
N GLN A 117 -3.58 19.76 3.97
CA GLN A 117 -3.22 21.14 4.28
C GLN A 117 -2.99 21.34 5.79
N ASN A 118 -2.14 22.31 6.12
CA ASN A 118 -1.72 22.64 7.50
C ASN A 118 -1.01 21.50 8.24
N ASN A 119 -0.45 20.53 7.51
CA ASN A 119 0.20 19.32 8.07
C ASN A 119 -0.73 18.50 8.97
N VAL A 120 -2.04 18.53 8.70
CA VAL A 120 -2.98 17.63 9.36
C VAL A 120 -2.79 16.24 8.77
N THR A 121 -2.46 15.27 9.62
CA THR A 121 -2.29 13.86 9.23
C THR A 121 -3.40 13.03 9.85
N VAL A 122 -4.07 12.22 9.03
CA VAL A 122 -5.05 11.22 9.47
C VAL A 122 -4.62 9.81 9.07
N LYS A 123 -5.34 8.81 9.60
CA LYS A 123 -5.30 7.47 9.03
C LYS A 123 -6.39 7.31 7.98
N ALA A 124 -6.02 6.76 6.82
CA ALA A 124 -6.99 6.44 5.78
C ALA A 124 -6.76 5.03 5.24
N ALA A 125 -7.84 4.28 4.99
CA ALA A 125 -7.78 2.94 4.42
C ALA A 125 -8.11 2.98 2.92
N ILE A 126 -7.36 2.21 2.13
CA ILE A 126 -7.63 2.04 0.70
C ILE A 126 -8.84 1.12 0.54
N THR A 127 -9.96 1.70 0.10
CA THR A 127 -11.27 1.01 0.03
C THR A 127 -11.78 0.81 -1.40
N ASP A 128 -11.34 1.66 -2.32
CA ASP A 128 -11.79 1.63 -3.70
C ASP A 128 -10.73 2.20 -4.66
N THR A 129 -11.01 2.10 -5.95
CA THR A 129 -10.19 2.60 -7.05
C THR A 129 -11.01 3.54 -7.91
N ASP A 130 -10.41 4.66 -8.33
CA ASP A 130 -11.04 5.59 -9.25
C ASP A 130 -10.19 5.85 -10.50
N THR A 131 -10.85 6.18 -11.61
CA THR A 131 -10.23 6.41 -12.91
C THR A 131 -9.97 7.89 -13.23
N SER A 132 -10.42 8.82 -12.38
CA SER A 132 -10.29 10.27 -12.59
C SER A 132 -8.90 10.84 -12.23
N GLY A 133 -8.06 10.07 -11.52
CA GLY A 133 -6.61 10.33 -11.42
C GLY A 133 -6.10 10.89 -10.10
N GLY A 134 -6.99 11.21 -9.14
CA GLY A 134 -6.63 11.66 -7.78
C GLY A 134 -7.11 10.70 -6.68
N PHE A 135 -6.74 11.03 -5.45
CA PHE A 135 -7.30 10.41 -4.25
C PHE A 135 -8.66 11.05 -4.00
N ILE A 136 -9.73 10.28 -4.05
CA ILE A 136 -11.06 10.80 -3.75
C ILE A 136 -11.38 10.53 -2.28
N MET A 137 -11.78 11.58 -1.58
CA MET A 137 -12.12 11.52 -0.16
C MET A 137 -13.53 12.01 0.12
N CYS A 138 -14.12 11.49 1.18
CA CYS A 138 -15.39 11.98 1.70
C CYS A 138 -15.28 13.42 2.21
N TYR A 139 -16.42 14.11 2.28
CA TYR A 139 -16.47 15.51 2.69
C TYR A 139 -16.00 15.72 4.15
N ASP A 140 -16.22 14.76 5.04
CA ASP A 140 -15.72 14.81 6.41
C ASP A 140 -14.17 14.81 6.48
N LEU A 141 -13.51 13.96 5.69
CA LEU A 141 -12.07 13.94 5.56
C LEU A 141 -11.55 15.23 4.88
N TRP A 142 -12.28 15.72 3.88
CA TRP A 142 -11.99 17.00 3.22
C TRP A 142 -12.01 18.18 4.21
N GLU A 143 -13.02 18.24 5.09
CA GLU A 143 -13.14 19.25 6.14
C GLU A 143 -12.05 19.14 7.21
N LEU A 144 -11.59 17.94 7.55
CA LEU A 144 -10.49 17.76 8.49
C LEU A 144 -9.18 18.39 8.01
N PHE A 145 -8.97 18.42 6.68
CA PHE A 145 -7.85 19.13 6.09
C PHE A 145 -8.07 20.64 5.98
N GLY A 146 -9.22 21.15 6.44
CA GLY A 146 -9.53 22.58 6.51
C GLY A 146 -10.16 23.14 5.23
N TYR A 147 -10.67 22.28 4.35
CA TYR A 147 -11.39 22.68 3.15
C TYR A 147 -12.90 22.64 3.39
N ASP A 148 -13.63 23.52 2.72
CA ASP A 148 -15.10 23.57 2.72
C ASP A 148 -15.68 23.35 1.31
N LEU A 149 -17.00 23.43 1.18
CA LEU A 149 -17.70 23.34 -0.11
C LEU A 149 -17.30 24.40 -1.15
N ASN A 150 -16.69 25.51 -0.74
CA ASN A 150 -16.27 26.60 -1.62
C ASN A 150 -14.77 26.55 -1.95
N SER A 151 -14.06 25.60 -1.37
CA SER A 151 -12.61 25.48 -1.50
C SER A 151 -12.23 24.92 -2.88
N PRO A 152 -10.95 25.02 -3.29
CA PRO A 152 -10.49 24.54 -4.59
C PRO A 152 -10.91 23.10 -4.86
N THR A 153 -11.08 22.73 -6.13
CA THR A 153 -11.49 21.36 -6.50
C THR A 153 -10.41 20.30 -6.25
N TYR A 154 -9.23 20.70 -5.79
CA TYR A 154 -8.09 19.82 -5.54
C TYR A 154 -7.25 20.31 -4.34
N MET A 155 -6.53 19.39 -3.71
CA MET A 155 -5.51 19.67 -2.70
C MET A 155 -4.23 18.87 -2.94
N ASP A 156 -3.09 19.41 -2.53
CA ASP A 156 -1.85 18.65 -2.47
C ASP A 156 -1.86 17.76 -1.22
N LEU A 157 -1.57 16.48 -1.40
CA LEU A 157 -1.47 15.49 -0.34
C LEU A 157 -0.06 14.91 -0.29
N SER A 158 0.38 14.54 0.91
CA SER A 158 1.45 13.55 1.07
C SER A 158 0.91 12.29 1.76
N TRP A 159 1.44 11.13 1.40
CA TRP A 159 1.01 9.87 1.98
C TRP A 159 2.12 8.84 2.09
N LYS A 160 1.95 7.90 3.03
CA LYS A 160 2.75 6.68 3.14
C LYS A 160 1.95 5.60 3.86
N LEU A 161 2.19 4.34 3.51
CA LEU A 161 1.56 3.20 4.18
C LEU A 161 2.07 3.06 5.61
N ILE A 162 1.19 2.56 6.47
CA ILE A 162 1.54 2.20 7.85
C ILE A 162 1.90 0.71 7.84
N PRO A 163 3.12 0.34 8.28
CA PRO A 163 3.53 -1.07 8.33
C PRO A 163 2.56 -1.91 9.16
N ASN A 164 2.11 -3.04 8.61
CA ASN A 164 1.24 -4.02 9.27
C ASN A 164 -0.11 -3.47 9.77
N ASP A 165 -0.58 -2.34 9.23
CA ASP A 165 -1.91 -1.78 9.53
C ASP A 165 -2.82 -2.00 8.32
N THR A 166 -3.68 -3.02 8.41
CA THR A 166 -4.64 -3.41 7.36
C THR A 166 -6.01 -3.64 7.96
N ILE A 167 -7.03 -3.21 7.22
CA ILE A 167 -8.44 -3.49 7.50
C ILE A 167 -8.85 -4.74 6.71
N GLY A 168 -9.54 -5.68 7.38
CA GLY A 168 -10.05 -6.90 6.73
C GLY A 168 -8.99 -7.97 6.43
N GLY A 169 -7.80 -7.85 7.01
CA GLY A 169 -6.83 -8.95 7.04
C GLY A 169 -7.29 -10.03 8.01
N ASN A 170 -7.56 -11.24 7.51
CA ASN A 170 -7.64 -12.42 8.36
C ASN A 170 -6.21 -12.76 8.84
N ASP A 171 -5.97 -12.62 10.15
CA ASP A 171 -4.90 -13.37 10.83
C ASP A 171 -5.18 -14.88 10.80
#